data_AF-A0A0R3LXS0-F1
#
_entry.id   AF-A0A0R3LXS0-F1
#
_cell.length_a   1.000
_cell.length_b   1.000
_cell.length_c   1.000
_cell.angle_alpha   90.00
_cell.angle_beta   90.00
_cell.angle_gamma   90.00
#
_symmetry.space_group_name_H-M   'P 1'
#
loop_
_entity.id
_entity.type
_entity.pdbx_description
1 polymer ?
#
loop_
_entity_poly.entity_id
_entity_poly.type
_entity_poly.pdbx_seq_one_letter_code
_entity_poly.pdbx_strand_id
1 'polypeptide(L)' 'MALDPEEFVTLTDHGSMKLRAAVLRAMTLLPKERKRTTIVREGEPAILNFEQIKNLAAQWDERLVPID' A
#
# COMPACT_ATOMS: atom_id res chain seq x y z
N MET A 1 10.91 -4.08 -4.87
CA MET A 1 10.51 -5.29 -4.11
C MET A 1 9.14 -5.67 -4.63
N ALA A 2 8.98 -6.83 -5.27
CA ALA A 2 7.68 -7.21 -5.81
C ALA A 2 6.81 -7.78 -4.67
N LEU A 3 5.83 -7.00 -4.22
CA LEU A 3 4.85 -7.45 -3.24
C LEU A 3 3.60 -7.97 -3.95
N ASP A 4 3.01 -9.03 -3.43
CA ASP A 4 1.78 -9.61 -3.98
C ASP A 4 0.59 -8.67 -3.71
N PRO A 5 -0.06 -8.11 -4.76
CA PRO A 5 -1.21 -7.23 -4.58
C PRO A 5 -2.41 -7.92 -3.93
N GLU A 6 -2.48 -9.25 -3.97
CA GLU A 6 -3.59 -10.04 -3.42
C GLU A 6 -3.37 -10.51 -1.98
N GLU A 7 -2.19 -10.27 -1.41
CA GLU A 7 -1.87 -10.58 -0.01
C GLU A 7 -2.87 -9.90 0.94
N PHE A 8 -3.32 -10.63 1.96
CA PHE A 8 -4.13 -10.08 3.04
C PHE A 8 -3.25 -9.33 4.03
N VAL A 9 -3.56 -8.05 4.23
CA VAL A 9 -2.81 -7.14 5.09
C VAL A 9 -3.77 -6.33 5.95
N THR A 10 -3.26 -5.67 6.98
CA THR A 10 -4.02 -4.77 7.83
C THR A 10 -3.56 -3.34 7.63
N LEU A 11 -4.47 -2.47 7.20
CA LEU A 11 -4.25 -1.03 7.17
C LEU A 11 -4.62 -0.46 8.55
N THR A 12 -3.66 0.15 9.23
CA THR A 12 -3.86 0.73 10.57
C THR A 12 -5.04 1.71 10.56
N ASP A 13 -5.93 1.61 11.55
CA ASP A 13 -7.20 2.36 11.68
C ASP A 13 -8.28 2.07 10.63
N HIS A 14 -8.05 1.15 9.69
CA HIS A 14 -8.98 0.82 8.60
C HIS A 14 -9.30 -0.67 8.45
N GLY A 15 -8.56 -1.55 9.13
CA GLY A 15 -8.83 -2.99 9.18
C GLY A 15 -8.12 -3.79 8.08
N SER A 16 -8.45 -5.08 8.00
CA SER A 16 -7.80 -6.02 7.10
C SER A 16 -8.43 -6.03 5.71
N MET A 17 -7.60 -6.04 4.66
CA MET A 17 -8.00 -6.05 3.26
C MET A 17 -6.85 -6.53 2.36
N LYS A 18 -7.08 -6.67 1.06
CA LYS A 18 -6.00 -6.95 0.09
C LYS A 18 -4.99 -5.82 0.04
N LEU A 19 -3.71 -6.12 -0.15
CA LEU A 19 -2.64 -5.12 -0.22
C LEU A 19 -2.93 -4.04 -1.27
N ARG A 20 -3.49 -4.43 -2.42
CA ARG A 20 -3.92 -3.46 -3.45
C ARG A 20 -4.95 -2.47 -2.94
N ALA A 21 -5.95 -2.95 -2.22
CA ALA A 21 -6.99 -2.10 -1.63
C ALA A 21 -6.43 -1.21 -0.52
N ALA A 22 -5.54 -1.74 0.32
CA ALA A 22 -4.89 -0.99 1.39
C ALA A 22 -4.04 0.17 0.84
N VAL A 23 -3.28 -0.07 -0.23
CA VAL A 23 -2.47 0.96 -0.90
C VAL A 23 -3.36 2.05 -1.51
N LEU A 24 -4.41 1.67 -2.25
CA LEU A 24 -5.36 2.64 -2.82
C LEU A 24 -6.03 3.47 -1.72
N ARG A 25 -6.47 2.81 -0.64
CA ARG A 25 -7.10 3.48 0.51
C ARG A 25 -6.13 4.46 1.17
N ALA A 26 -4.89 4.05 1.43
CA ALA A 26 -3.87 4.90 2.01
C ALA A 26 -3.59 6.16 1.18
N MET A 27 -3.62 6.06 -0.16
CA MET A 27 -3.44 7.21 -1.06
C MET A 27 -4.61 8.20 -0.99
N THR A 28 -5.83 7.75 -0.65
CA THR A 28 -7.02 8.62 -0.48
C THR A 28 -7.10 9.33 0.86
N LEU A 29 -6.26 8.98 1.84
CA LEU A 29 -6.30 9.58 3.19
C LEU A 29 -5.85 11.04 3.19
N LEU A 30 -6.25 11.78 4.23
CA LEU A 30 -5.82 13.17 4.39
C LEU A 30 -4.34 13.25 4.81
N PRO A 31 -3.62 14.35 4.52
CA PRO A 31 -2.21 14.51 4.88
C PRO A 31 -1.86 14.24 6.35
N LYS A 32 -2.78 14.51 7.27
CA LYS A 32 -2.60 14.25 8.71
C LYS A 32 -2.63 12.75 9.03
N GLU A 33 -3.49 12.00 8.35
CA GLU A 33 -3.67 10.56 8.53
C GLU A 33 -2.51 9.81 7.86
N ARG A 34 -2.12 10.22 6.65
CA ARG A 34 -1.00 9.64 5.89
C ARG A 34 0.30 9.52 6.70
N LYS A 35 0.60 10.48 7.57
CA LYS A 35 1.82 10.43 8.42
C LYS A 35 1.82 9.29 9.44
N ARG A 36 0.65 8.78 9.82
CA ARG A 36 0.47 7.72 10.82
C ARG A 36 0.04 6.41 10.19
N THR A 37 -0.38 6.44 8.93
CA THR A 37 -0.80 5.26 8.18
C THR A 37 0.36 4.29 7.97
N THR A 38 0.11 3.04 8.34
CA THR A 38 1.00 1.91 8.07
C THR A 38 0.17 0.73 7.58
N ILE A 39 0.78 -0.13 6.76
CA ILE A 39 0.24 -1.43 6.40
C ILE A 39 1.05 -2.49 7.14
N VAL A 40 0.37 -3.32 7.92
CA VAL A 40 0.94 -4.48 8.62
C VAL A 40 0.65 -5.73 7.80
N ARG A 41 1.67 -6.53 7.55
CA ARG A 41 1.63 -7.75 6.73
C ARG A 41 2.50 -8.84 7.33
N GLU A 42 2.24 -10.08 6.94
CA GLU A 42 3.01 -11.24 7.45
C GLU A 42 4.36 -11.39 6.75
N GLY A 43 4.49 -10.91 5.51
CA GLY A 43 5.74 -10.96 4.75
C GLY A 43 6.78 -9.92 5.18
N GLU A 44 8.01 -10.03 4.66
CA GLU A 44 9.03 -9.00 4.86
C GLU A 44 8.96 -7.90 3.76
N PRO A 45 9.10 -6.62 4.12
CA PRO A 45 9.02 -6.09 5.48
C PRO A 45 7.59 -6.19 6.04
N ALA A 46 7.48 -6.48 7.35
CA ALA A 46 6.22 -6.69 8.05
C ALA A 46 5.38 -5.42 8.20
N ILE A 47 6.02 -4.25 8.14
CA ILE A 47 5.35 -2.96 8.22
C ILE A 47 5.80 -2.10 7.04
N LEU A 48 4.83 -1.61 6.28
CA LEU A 48 5.03 -0.60 5.25
C LEU A 48 4.58 0.76 5.78
N ASN A 49 5.49 1.73 5.79
CA ASN A 49 5.15 3.12 6.09
C ASN A 49 4.55 3.81 4.84
N PHE A 50 4.03 5.02 5.03
CA PHE A 50 3.40 5.75 3.92
C PHE A 50 4.32 6.02 2.73
N GLU A 51 5.63 6.21 2.94
CA GLU A 51 6.58 6.41 1.85
C GLU A 51 6.75 5.13 1.01
N GLN A 52 6.86 3.96 1.66
CA GLN A 52 6.91 2.67 1.00
C GLN A 52 5.60 2.37 0.27
N ILE A 53 4.45 2.71 0.88
CA ILE A 53 3.13 2.58 0.25
C ILE A 53 3.03 3.45 -1.00
N LYS A 54 3.53 4.69 -0.95
CA LYS A 54 3.56 5.61 -2.10
C LYS A 54 4.43 5.05 -3.23
N ASN A 55 5.61 4.53 -2.90
CA ASN A 55 6.52 3.92 -3.88
C ASN A 55 5.91 2.66 -4.50
N LEU A 56 5.13 1.90 -3.73
CA LEU A 56 4.40 0.73 -4.22
C LEU A 56 3.24 1.13 -5.15
N ALA A 57 2.50 2.19 -4.80
CA ALA A 57 1.46 2.74 -5.64
C ALA A 57 2.01 3.19 -7.01
N ALA A 58 3.15 3.90 -7.01
CA ALA A 58 3.81 4.34 -8.23
C ALA A 58 4.25 3.15 -9.12
N GLN A 59 4.87 2.12 -8.54
CA GLN A 59 5.27 0.91 -9.28
C GLN A 59 4.09 0.16 -9.93
N TRP A 60 2.91 0.21 -9.31
CA TRP A 60 1.71 -0.41 -9.87
C TRP A 60 1.01 0.46 -10.91
N ASP A 61 1.13 1.78 -10.82
CA ASP A 61 0.65 2.72 -11.83
C ASP A 61 1.53 2.67 -13.09
N GLU A 62 2.86 2.61 -12.94
CA GLU A 62 3.82 2.44 -14.04
C GLU A 62 3.62 1.11 -14.79
N ARG A 63 3.17 0.05 -14.10
CA ARG A 63 2.81 -1.24 -14.73
C ARG A 63 1.49 -1.20 -15.51
N LEU A 64 0.70 -0.15 -15.38
CA LEU A 64 -0.57 0.02 -16.10
C LEU A 64 -0.44 0.88 -17.35
N VAL A 65 0.71 1.49 -17.63
CA VAL A 65 0.98 2.14 -18.91
C VAL A 65 1.47 1.07 -19.89
N PRO A 66 0.69 0.69 -20.92
CA PRO A 66 1.25 -0.08 -22.02
C PRO A 66 2.32 0.80 -22.65
N ILE A 67 3.53 0.25 -22.80
CA ILE A 67 4.49 0.82 -23.73
C ILE A 67 3.93 0.46 -25.11
N ASP A 68 3.39 1.45 -25.82
CA ASP A 68 3.01 1.34 -27.24
C ASP A 68 4.16 0.80 -28.10
#